data_AF-A0A938MLC9-F1
#
_entry.id   AF-A0A938MLC9-F1
#
_cell.length_a   1.000
_cell.length_b   1.000
_cell.length_c   1.000
_cell.angle_alpha   90.00
_cell.angle_beta   90.00
_cell.angle_gamma   90.00
#
_symmetry.space_group_name_H-M   'P 1'
#
loop_
_entity.id
_entity.type
_entity.pdbx_description
1 polymer ?
#
loop_
_entity_poly.entity_id
_entity_poly.type
_entity_poly.pdbx_seq_one_letter_code
_entity_poly.pdbx_strand_id
1 'polypeptide(L)' 'MIKPASVTVLFNGVVLHHRKALQGPTKHRQVTTYVPHPPVGPLMLQDHNDLVRYRNIWYRPLKDYDQA' A
#
# COMPACT_ATOMS: atom_id res chain seq x y z
N MET A 1 13.93 -16.60 1.81
CA MET A 1 13.27 -16.35 0.51
C MET A 1 12.70 -14.94 0.52
N ILE A 2 13.21 -14.05 -0.33
CA ILE A 2 12.68 -12.68 -0.46
C ILE A 2 11.39 -12.79 -1.27
N LYS A 3 10.25 -12.38 -0.68
CA LYS A 3 8.94 -12.36 -1.35
C LYS A 3 8.52 -10.90 -1.54
N PRO A 4 7.84 -10.55 -2.66
CA PRO A 4 7.26 -9.23 -2.81
C PRO A 4 6.32 -8.88 -1.65
N ALA A 5 6.24 -7.60 -1.31
CA ALA A 5 5.19 -7.10 -0.43
C ALA A 5 3.80 -7.43 -0.99
N SER A 6 2.82 -7.59 -0.09
CA SER A 6 1.43 -7.83 -0.46
C SER A 6 0.49 -6.84 0.21
N VAL A 7 -0.60 -6.48 -0.46
CA VAL A 7 -1.61 -5.56 0.06
C VAL A 7 -2.99 -6.23 0.12
N THR A 8 -3.73 -5.93 1.19
CA THR A 8 -5.17 -6.16 1.28
C THR A 8 -5.87 -4.81 1.35
N VAL A 9 -6.87 -4.60 0.50
CA VAL A 9 -7.64 -3.34 0.45
C VAL A 9 -9.11 -3.68 0.63
N LEU A 10 -9.73 -3.00 1.60
CA LEU A 10 -11.17 -3.00 1.80
C LEU A 10 -11.69 -1.61 1.42
N PHE A 11 -12.65 -1.57 0.51
CA PHE A 11 -13.32 -0.34 0.12
C PHE A 11 -14.80 -0.44 0.48
N ASN A 12 -15.27 0.45 1.36
CA ASN A 12 -16.64 0.44 1.89
C ASN A 12 -17.08 -0.94 2.44
N GLY A 13 -16.18 -1.64 3.13
CA GLY A 13 -16.44 -2.96 3.70
C GLY A 13 -16.32 -4.14 2.73
N VAL A 14 -16.04 -3.89 1.44
CA VAL A 14 -15.90 -4.93 0.41
C VAL A 14 -14.43 -5.17 0.09
N VAL A 15 -14.03 -6.43 -0.05
CA VAL A 15 -12.67 -6.81 -0.43
C VAL A 15 -12.42 -6.47 -1.90
N LEU A 16 -11.48 -5.55 -2.16
CA LEU A 16 -11.05 -5.17 -3.51
C LEU A 16 -9.75 -5.88 -3.90
N HIS A 17 -8.81 -5.98 -2.96
CA HIS A 17 -7.57 -6.74 -3.13
C HIS A 17 -7.39 -7.67 -1.93
N HIS A 18 -7.17 -8.95 -2.19
CA HIS A 18 -6.94 -9.97 -1.17
C HIS A 18 -5.51 -10.49 -1.28
N ARG A 19 -4.64 -10.08 -0.33
CA ARG A 19 -3.22 -10.47 -0.27
C ARG A 19 -2.51 -10.34 -1.63
N LYS A 20 -2.79 -9.26 -2.36
CA LYS A 20 -2.28 -9.06 -3.72
C LYS A 20 -0.78 -8.76 -3.65
N ALA A 21 0.04 -9.63 -4.24
CA ALA A 21 1.47 -9.37 -4.40
C ALA A 21 1.70 -8.14 -5.30
N LEU A 22 2.58 -7.24 -4.87
CA LEU A 22 2.98 -6.07 -5.63
C LEU A 22 3.99 -6.46 -6.70
N GLN A 23 3.80 -5.95 -7.92
CA GLN A 23 4.70 -6.20 -9.05
C GLN A 23 5.94 -5.31 -9.00
N GLY A 24 5.82 -4.10 -8.46
CA GLY A 24 6.84 -3.06 -8.43
C GLY A 24 6.23 -1.68 -8.21
N PRO A 25 7.01 -0.60 -8.33
CA PRO A 25 6.51 0.76 -8.22
C PRO A 25 5.44 1.06 -9.28
N THR A 26 4.36 1.73 -8.90
CA THR A 26 3.32 2.15 -9.85
C THR A 26 3.86 3.27 -10.76
N LYS A 27 3.76 3.09 -12.08
CA LYS A 27 4.18 4.08 -13.08
C LYS A 27 3.13 4.23 -14.17
N HIS A 28 2.91 5.45 -14.64
CA HIS A 28 1.99 5.72 -15.73
C HIS A 28 2.45 4.99 -17.01
N ARG A 29 1.58 4.13 -17.56
CA ARG A 29 1.79 3.38 -18.82
C ARG A 29 3.02 2.49 -18.84
N GLN A 30 3.51 2.06 -17.69
CA GLN A 30 4.69 1.19 -17.59
C GLN A 30 4.43 0.06 -16.60
N VAL A 31 4.72 -1.17 -17.02
CA VAL A 31 4.76 -2.33 -16.13
C VAL A 31 6.17 -2.40 -15.53
N THR A 32 6.26 -2.48 -14.21
CA THR A 32 7.53 -2.47 -13.48
C THR A 32 7.78 -3.82 -12.80
N THR A 33 9.03 -4.06 -12.43
CA THR A 33 9.47 -5.21 -11.64
C THR A 33 9.74 -4.81 -10.19
N TYR A 34 9.71 -5.79 -9.29
CA TYR A 34 9.79 -5.53 -7.86
C TYR A 34 11.22 -5.12 -7.50
N VAL A 35 11.35 -3.97 -6.85
CA VAL A 35 12.62 -3.48 -6.33
C VAL A 35 12.49 -3.39 -4.81
N PRO A 36 13.41 -4.01 -4.04
CA PRO A 36 13.40 -3.85 -2.59
C PRO A 36 13.46 -2.38 -2.18
N HIS A 37 12.69 -2.03 -1.16
CA HIS A 37 12.68 -0.72 -0.54
C HIS A 37 12.88 -0.87 0.98
N PRO A 38 13.22 0.22 1.69
CA PRO A 38 13.31 0.19 3.14
C PRO A 38 12.03 -0.37 3.80
N PRO A 39 12.14 -1.02 4.97
CA PRO A 39 10.98 -1.62 5.65
C PRO A 39 9.94 -0.58 6.10
N VAL A 40 10.34 0.69 6.22
CA VAL A 40 9.49 1.80 6.60
C VAL A 40 9.67 2.94 5.60
N GLY A 41 8.56 3.56 5.20
CA GLY A 41 8.52 4.73 4.33
C GLY A 41 7.30 5.62 4.64
N PRO A 42 7.24 6.82 4.06
CA PRO A 42 6.12 7.73 4.28
C PRO A 42 4.84 7.25 3.59
N LEU A 43 3.68 7.61 4.17
CA LEU A 43 2.40 7.57 3.46
C LEU A 43 2.21 8.88 2.70
N MET A 44 1.93 8.78 1.40
CA MET A 44 1.72 9.93 0.52
C MET A 44 0.29 9.94 -0.02
N LEU A 45 -0.34 11.11 -0.02
CA LEU A 45 -1.59 11.37 -0.74
C LEU A 45 -1.21 12.02 -2.07
N GLN A 46 -1.68 11.46 -3.17
CA GLN A 46 -1.36 11.99 -4.50
C GLN A 46 -2.11 13.30 -4.73
N ASP A 47 -1.38 14.30 -5.23
CA ASP A 47 -1.95 15.46 -5.90
C ASP A 47 -1.89 15.23 -7.41
N HIS A 48 -3.05 15.35 -8.06
CA HIS A 48 -3.18 15.26 -9.51
C HIS A 48 -3.90 16.51 -10.07
N ASN A 49 -3.75 17.65 -9.40
CA ASN A 49 -4.40 18.93 -9.70
C ASN A 49 -5.94 18.90 -9.55
N ASP A 50 -6.47 17.95 -8.79
CA ASP A 50 -7.89 17.79 -8.53
C ASP A 50 -8.21 18.05 -7.06
N LEU A 51 -9.33 18.73 -6.80
CA LEU A 51 -9.77 19.03 -5.43
C LEU A 51 -10.37 17.78 -4.77
N VAL A 52 -9.62 17.21 -3.82
CA VAL A 52 -10.05 16.07 -3.00
C VAL A 52 -9.97 16.44 -1.52
N ARG A 53 -10.94 15.99 -0.72
CA ARG A 53 -10.96 16.17 0.74
C ARG A 53 -10.74 14.85 1.45
N TYR A 54 -9.88 14.86 2.47
CA TYR A 54 -9.58 13.71 3.30
C TYR A 54 -10.00 13.96 4.75
N ARG A 55 -10.34 12.89 5.46
CA ARG A 55 -10.57 12.90 6.91
C ARG A 55 -10.27 11.51 7.47
N ASN A 56 -10.05 11.42 8.79
CA ASN A 56 -9.91 10.17 9.53
C ASN A 56 -8.79 9.25 9.00
N ILE A 57 -7.63 9.83 8.66
CA ILE A 57 -6.43 9.06 8.30
C ILE A 57 -5.64 8.75 9.57
N TRP A 58 -5.44 7.48 9.85
CA TRP A 58 -4.64 7.00 10.97
C TRP A 58 -3.71 5.89 10.51
N TYR A 59 -2.62 5.71 11.24
CA TYR A 59 -1.64 4.65 11.00
C TYR A 59 -1.45 3.86 12.29
N ARG A 60 -1.43 2.53 12.15
CA ARG A 60 -1.06 1.61 13.22
C ARG A 60 0.03 0.68 12.69
N PRO A 61 1.26 0.71 13.24
CA PRO A 61 2.26 -0.28 12.86
C PRO A 61 1.76 -1.68 13.18
N LEU A 62 2.07 -2.64 12.30
CA LEU A 62 1.82 -4.05 12.58
C LEU A 62 3.01 -4.60 13.37
N LYS A 63 2.71 -5.25 14.50
CA LYS A 63 3.65 -6.09 15.22
C LYS A 63 3.57 -7.52 14.67
N ASP A 64 4.44 -8.39 15.15
CA ASP A 64 4.26 -9.83 14.92
C ASP A 64 2.91 -10.30 15.47
N TYR A 65 2.38 -11.35 14.87
CA TYR A 65 0.97 -11.79 14.96
C TYR A 65 0.43 -12.01 16.39
N ASP A 66 1.28 -12.07 17.43
CA ASP A 66 0.88 -12.31 18.83
C ASP A 66 1.58 -11.39 19.85
N GLN A 67 2.07 -10.22 19.44
CA GLN A 67 2.63 -9.24 20.39
C GLN A 67 1.56 -8.20 20.74
N ALA A 68 0.93 -8.35 21.91
CA ALA A 68 0.08 -7.31 22.51
C ALA A 68 0.84 -5.97 22.64
#